data_AF-A0A1Y2THN1-F1
#
_entry.id   AF-A0A1Y2THN1-F1
#
_cell.length_a   1.000
_cell.length_b   1.000
_cell.length_c   1.000
_cell.angle_alpha   90.00
_cell.angle_beta   90.00
_cell.angle_gamma   90.00
#
_symmetry.space_group_name_H-M   'P 1'
#
loop_
_entity.id
_entity.type
_entity.pdbx_description
1 polymer ?
#
loop_
_entity_poly.entity_id
_entity_poly.type
_entity_poly.pdbx_seq_one_letter_code
_entity_poly.pdbx_strand_id
1 'polypeptide(L)'
;MLASKLLPIGIGTDICRISRIYKNITSDTGVKFIHRILTPKEYKTSQATEILRCVYMQQKHRAPVRPFDDCNDSNDTALMKAAQFIAGRFAAKEATMKAYPLRRLFFRDIVITYERHLTQEPSGENSSPGPHERQDSISPGLSSDNSIHPAFQSSPPVAIIKGDDTHEDVYARVSISHDGDYALAMCMVSLEDPASLPDSNASP
;
A
#
# COMPACT_ATOMS: atom_id res chain seq x y z
N MET A 1 -36.84 14.07 19.09
CA MET A 1 -35.40 14.42 19.11
C MET A 1 -34.71 13.56 18.07
N LEU A 2 -33.81 14.11 17.26
CA LEU A 2 -32.91 13.28 16.44
C LEU A 2 -31.80 12.77 17.36
N ALA A 3 -31.82 11.47 17.67
CA ALA A 3 -30.69 10.83 18.30
C ALA A 3 -29.56 10.76 17.26
N SER A 4 -28.42 11.38 17.55
CA SER A 4 -27.22 11.26 16.75
C SER A 4 -26.74 9.80 16.77
N LYS A 5 -27.03 9.01 15.72
CA LYS A 5 -26.40 7.71 15.51
C LYS A 5 -24.88 7.92 15.48
N LEU A 6 -24.19 7.53 16.54
CA LEU A 6 -22.74 7.39 16.52
C LEU A 6 -22.44 6.22 15.58
N LEU A 7 -21.82 6.51 14.43
CA LEU A 7 -21.34 5.46 13.54
C LEU A 7 -20.24 4.68 14.27
N PRO A 8 -20.30 3.33 14.33
CA PRO A 8 -19.26 2.55 14.99
C PRO A 8 -17.98 2.63 14.16
N ILE A 9 -16.94 3.27 14.70
CA ILE A 9 -15.64 3.39 14.03
C ILE A 9 -14.67 2.39 14.64
N GLY A 10 -14.14 1.51 13.79
CA GLY A 10 -13.06 0.61 14.13
C GLY A 10 -11.71 1.32 14.02
N ILE A 11 -10.85 1.16 15.03
CA ILE A 11 -9.50 1.75 15.07
C ILE A 11 -8.49 0.66 15.38
N GLY A 12 -7.37 0.64 14.66
CA GLY A 12 -6.28 -0.31 14.89
C GLY A 12 -4.91 0.31 14.62
N THR A 13 -3.89 -0.20 15.31
CA THR A 13 -2.50 0.28 15.23
C THR A 13 -1.52 -0.88 15.20
N ASP A 14 -0.37 -0.71 14.55
CA ASP A 14 0.73 -1.68 14.59
C ASP A 14 2.10 -1.01 14.44
N ILE A 15 3.12 -1.61 15.05
CA ILE A 15 4.52 -1.19 14.95
C ILE A 15 5.41 -2.38 14.56
N CYS A 16 6.05 -2.28 13.40
CA CYS A 16 6.80 -3.37 12.78
C CYS A 16 8.28 -3.02 12.67
N ARG A 17 9.16 -3.78 13.33
CA ARG A 17 10.62 -3.55 13.29
C ARG A 17 11.21 -3.89 11.91
N ILE A 18 11.78 -2.90 11.23
CA ILE A 18 12.28 -3.01 9.85
C ILE A 18 13.40 -4.05 9.76
N SER A 19 14.30 -4.12 10.74
CA SER A 19 15.38 -5.12 10.76
C SER A 19 14.90 -6.58 10.91
N ARG A 20 13.68 -6.82 11.42
CA ARG A 20 13.04 -8.15 11.39
C ARG A 20 12.56 -8.48 9.98
N ILE A 21 11.98 -7.50 9.29
CA ILE A 21 11.52 -7.64 7.90
C ILE A 21 12.70 -7.84 6.95
N TYR A 22 13.81 -7.10 7.15
CA TYR A 22 15.07 -7.29 6.42
C TYR A 22 15.53 -8.75 6.45
N LYS A 23 15.68 -9.32 7.66
CA LYS A 23 16.08 -10.72 7.87
C LYS A 23 15.13 -11.73 7.21
N ASN A 24 13.84 -11.41 7.12
CA ASN A 24 12.87 -12.26 6.42
C ASN A 24 13.04 -12.16 4.89
N ILE A 25 13.17 -10.96 4.31
CA ILE A 25 13.26 -10.79 2.85
C ILE A 25 14.59 -11.24 2.26
N THR A 26 15.70 -11.17 3.02
CA THR A 26 17.01 -11.70 2.60
C THR A 26 17.15 -13.21 2.79
N SER A 27 16.13 -13.90 3.31
CA SER A 27 16.13 -15.37 3.46
C SER A 27 15.85 -16.09 2.14
N ASP A 28 16.11 -17.40 2.12
CA ASP A 28 15.70 -18.32 1.06
C ASP A 28 14.17 -18.31 0.81
N THR A 29 13.38 -18.03 1.84
CA THR A 29 11.92 -17.87 1.75
C THR A 29 11.46 -16.42 1.52
N GLY A 30 12.36 -15.46 1.36
CA GLY A 30 12.06 -14.03 1.26
C GLY A 30 11.00 -13.64 0.23
N VAL A 31 11.03 -14.20 -0.99
CA VAL A 31 9.96 -13.95 -1.99
C VAL A 31 8.62 -14.56 -1.56
N LYS A 32 8.63 -15.75 -0.93
CA LYS A 32 7.41 -16.36 -0.36
C LYS A 32 6.84 -15.51 0.78
N PHE A 33 7.70 -14.85 1.57
CA PHE A 33 7.32 -13.91 2.61
C PHE A 33 6.71 -12.61 2.03
N ILE A 34 7.32 -12.04 0.99
CA ILE A 34 6.75 -10.91 0.24
C ILE A 34 5.38 -11.26 -0.34
N HIS A 35 5.25 -12.41 -1.02
CA HIS A 35 3.98 -12.89 -1.60
C HIS A 35 3.00 -13.45 -0.55
N ARG A 36 3.36 -13.49 0.74
CA ARG A 36 2.42 -13.70 1.85
C ARG A 36 1.80 -12.39 2.32
N ILE A 37 2.56 -11.30 2.32
CA ILE A 37 2.11 -9.98 2.79
C ILE A 37 1.41 -9.19 1.68
N LEU A 38 1.99 -9.17 0.47
CA LEU A 38 1.48 -8.36 -0.65
C LEU A 38 0.56 -9.18 -1.56
N THR A 39 -0.54 -8.54 -1.96
CA THR A 39 -1.42 -9.01 -3.04
C THR A 39 -0.79 -8.74 -4.41
N PRO A 40 -1.23 -9.45 -5.47
CA PRO A 40 -0.82 -9.14 -6.84
C PRO A 40 -1.15 -7.71 -7.28
N LYS A 41 -2.16 -7.05 -6.68
CA LYS A 41 -2.49 -5.64 -6.96
C LYS A 41 -1.44 -4.68 -6.37
N GLU A 42 -0.74 -5.06 -5.31
CA GLU A 42 0.32 -4.25 -4.70
C GLU A 42 1.68 -4.47 -5.37
N TYR A 43 2.16 -5.72 -5.42
CA TYR A 43 3.55 -6.01 -5.83
C TYR A 43 3.80 -5.90 -7.34
N LYS A 44 2.75 -5.85 -8.17
CA LYS A 44 2.87 -5.62 -9.63
C LYS A 44 2.85 -4.14 -10.02
N THR A 45 2.67 -3.21 -9.09
CA THR A 45 2.82 -1.77 -9.39
C THR A 45 4.26 -1.47 -9.80
N SER A 46 4.48 -0.51 -10.70
CA SER A 46 5.83 -0.15 -11.17
C SER A 46 6.75 0.27 -10.01
N GLN A 47 6.20 1.00 -9.03
CA GLN A 47 6.91 1.42 -7.82
C GLN A 47 7.32 0.23 -6.95
N ALA A 48 6.40 -0.70 -6.64
CA ALA A 48 6.74 -1.88 -5.84
C ALA A 48 7.68 -2.82 -6.59
N THR A 49 7.56 -2.93 -7.92
CA THR A 49 8.42 -3.77 -8.77
C THR A 49 9.87 -3.29 -8.69
N GLU A 50 10.12 -1.99 -8.79
CA GLU A 50 11.49 -1.45 -8.70
C GLU A 50 12.04 -1.51 -7.26
N ILE A 51 11.24 -1.18 -6.24
CA ILE A 51 11.66 -1.31 -4.83
C ILE A 51 12.07 -2.75 -4.49
N LEU A 52 11.28 -3.74 -4.92
CA LEU A 52 11.51 -5.16 -4.58
C LEU A 52 12.50 -5.86 -5.53
N ARG A 53 13.00 -5.16 -6.56
CA ARG A 53 13.93 -5.69 -7.57
C ARG A 53 15.18 -6.33 -6.97
N CYS A 54 15.76 -5.70 -5.94
CA CYS A 54 16.92 -6.22 -5.22
C CYS A 54 16.68 -7.64 -4.67
N VAL A 55 15.55 -7.86 -3.97
CA VAL A 55 15.19 -9.17 -3.38
C VAL A 55 14.98 -10.22 -4.47
N TYR A 56 14.27 -9.88 -5.55
CA TYR A 56 14.03 -10.81 -6.67
C TYR A 56 15.31 -11.22 -7.40
N MET A 57 16.35 -10.38 -7.40
CA MET A 57 17.66 -10.73 -7.98
C MET A 57 18.53 -11.51 -6.98
N GLN A 58 18.53 -11.15 -5.70
CA GLN A 58 19.26 -11.88 -4.65
C GLN A 58 18.80 -13.34 -4.53
N GLN A 59 17.50 -13.63 -4.71
CA GLN A 59 17.01 -15.01 -4.73
C GLN A 59 17.47 -15.83 -5.94
N LYS A 60 17.79 -15.19 -7.08
CA LYS A 60 18.35 -15.88 -8.27
C LYS A 60 19.84 -16.15 -8.11
N HIS A 61 20.57 -15.16 -7.58
CA HIS A 61 22.00 -15.24 -7.35
C HIS A 61 22.26 -15.63 -5.90
N ARG A 62 22.24 -16.95 -5.64
CA ARG A 62 22.39 -17.61 -4.32
C ARG A 62 23.78 -17.40 -3.70
N ALA A 63 24.13 -16.15 -3.43
CA ALA A 63 25.36 -15.72 -2.81
C ALA A 63 25.43 -16.17 -1.34
N PRO A 64 26.64 -16.37 -0.78
CA PRO A 64 26.79 -16.66 0.65
C PRO A 64 26.28 -15.50 1.50
N VAL A 65 25.75 -15.83 2.68
CA VAL A 65 25.33 -14.85 3.69
C VAL A 65 26.56 -14.05 4.12
N ARG A 66 26.60 -12.76 3.78
CA ARG A 66 27.64 -11.85 4.29
C ARG A 66 27.36 -11.51 5.77
N PRO A 67 28.40 -11.24 6.58
CA PRO A 67 28.23 -10.63 7.91
C PRO A 67 27.49 -9.29 7.82
N PHE A 68 26.90 -8.86 8.94
CA PHE A 68 26.05 -7.67 9.02
C PHE A 68 26.84 -6.34 8.99
N ASP A 69 28.15 -6.40 9.22
CA ASP A 69 28.96 -5.26 9.62
C ASP A 69 29.75 -4.57 8.48
N ASP A 70 29.60 -5.05 7.23
CA ASP A 70 30.32 -4.56 6.05
C ASP A 70 29.51 -3.47 5.30
N CYS A 71 29.00 -2.50 6.06
CA CYS A 71 27.85 -1.67 5.69
C CYS A 71 28.20 -0.43 4.84
N ASN A 72 28.61 -0.62 3.58
CA ASN A 72 28.65 0.48 2.61
C ASN A 72 28.27 0.07 1.17
N ASP A 73 27.75 -1.13 0.96
CA ASP A 73 27.37 -1.63 -0.36
C ASP A 73 26.00 -1.06 -0.79
N SER A 74 25.91 -0.52 -2.02
CA SER A 74 24.68 0.12 -2.53
C SER A 74 23.47 -0.82 -2.56
N ASN A 75 23.73 -2.13 -2.65
CA ASN A 75 22.75 -3.19 -2.57
C ASN A 75 22.02 -3.24 -1.21
N ASP A 76 22.72 -3.03 -0.10
CA ASP A 76 22.13 -3.13 1.24
C ASP A 76 21.24 -1.92 1.54
N THR A 77 21.58 -0.75 0.97
CA THR A 77 20.68 0.41 0.93
C THR A 77 19.40 0.11 0.15
N ALA A 78 19.48 -0.66 -0.94
CA ALA A 78 18.29 -1.08 -1.70
C ALA A 78 17.45 -2.12 -0.93
N LEU A 79 18.09 -3.12 -0.32
CA LEU A 79 17.43 -4.11 0.53
C LEU A 79 16.78 -3.49 1.77
N MET A 80 17.39 -2.46 2.38
CA MET A 80 16.79 -1.74 3.49
C MET A 80 15.54 -0.95 3.06
N LYS A 81 15.58 -0.29 1.89
CA LYS A 81 14.38 0.36 1.30
C LYS A 81 13.27 -0.65 1.00
N ALA A 82 13.62 -1.85 0.52
CA ALA A 82 12.65 -2.95 0.36
C ALA A 82 12.09 -3.43 1.70
N ALA A 83 12.91 -3.56 2.74
CA ALA A 83 12.49 -3.94 4.08
C ALA A 83 11.54 -2.92 4.70
N GLN A 84 11.86 -1.62 4.58
CA GLN A 84 11.06 -0.48 5.01
C GLN A 84 9.70 -0.44 4.31
N PHE A 85 9.66 -0.66 2.99
CA PHE A 85 8.42 -0.74 2.22
C PHE A 85 7.54 -1.92 2.65
N ILE A 86 8.12 -3.11 2.83
CA ILE A 86 7.39 -4.30 3.30
C ILE A 86 6.94 -4.13 4.76
N ALA A 87 7.74 -3.50 5.63
CA ALA A 87 7.39 -3.22 7.02
C ALA A 87 6.19 -2.28 7.13
N GLY A 88 6.16 -1.19 6.35
CA GLY A 88 5.01 -0.30 6.28
C GLY A 88 3.75 -0.99 5.77
N ARG A 89 3.87 -1.91 4.81
CA ARG A 89 2.73 -2.72 4.31
C ARG A 89 2.31 -3.83 5.29
N PHE A 90 3.23 -4.38 6.07
CA PHE A 90 2.93 -5.32 7.16
C PHE A 90 2.14 -4.62 8.26
N ALA A 91 2.68 -3.52 8.80
CA ALA A 91 2.05 -2.73 9.86
C ALA A 91 0.68 -2.21 9.43
N ALA A 92 0.54 -1.68 8.22
CA ALA A 92 -0.76 -1.21 7.70
C ALA A 92 -1.82 -2.31 7.69
N LYS A 93 -1.46 -3.54 7.31
CA LYS A 93 -2.40 -4.67 7.26
C LYS A 93 -2.73 -5.21 8.65
N GLU A 94 -1.74 -5.35 9.54
CA GLU A 94 -1.99 -5.69 10.95
C GLU A 94 -2.89 -4.64 11.65
N ALA A 95 -2.64 -3.34 11.41
CA ALA A 95 -3.50 -2.26 11.90
C ALA A 95 -4.93 -2.36 11.32
N THR A 96 -5.07 -2.72 10.04
CA THR A 96 -6.38 -2.94 9.40
C THR A 96 -7.12 -4.15 9.99
N MET A 97 -6.44 -5.28 10.24
CA MET A 97 -7.04 -6.45 10.88
C MET A 97 -7.54 -6.15 12.30
N LYS A 98 -6.83 -5.29 13.04
CA LYS A 98 -7.25 -4.84 14.38
C LYS A 98 -8.41 -3.84 14.32
N ALA A 99 -8.47 -3.01 13.27
CA ALA A 99 -9.55 -2.05 13.07
C ALA A 99 -10.87 -2.72 12.62
N TYR A 100 -10.81 -3.85 11.91
CA TYR A 100 -11.98 -4.54 11.35
C TYR A 100 -12.17 -5.94 11.97
N PRO A 101 -12.72 -6.05 13.20
CA PRO A 101 -12.88 -7.32 13.91
C PRO A 101 -14.07 -8.17 13.43
N LEU A 102 -14.90 -7.68 12.49
CA LEU A 102 -16.17 -8.30 12.10
C LEU A 102 -16.01 -9.69 11.46
N ARG A 103 -14.90 -9.93 10.75
CA ARG A 103 -14.55 -11.26 10.21
C ARG A 103 -13.04 -11.49 10.26
N ARG A 104 -12.61 -12.76 10.26
CA ARG A 104 -11.19 -13.12 10.30
C ARG A 104 -10.52 -12.84 8.95
N LEU A 105 -9.74 -11.75 8.89
CA LEU A 105 -8.94 -11.38 7.72
C LEU A 105 -7.55 -12.04 7.71
N PHE A 106 -6.98 -12.15 6.51
CA PHE A 106 -5.59 -12.46 6.22
C PHE A 106 -4.97 -11.37 5.34
N PHE A 107 -3.63 -11.34 5.23
CA PHE A 107 -2.89 -10.35 4.43
C PHE A 107 -3.30 -10.27 2.94
N ARG A 108 -3.92 -11.33 2.40
CA ARG A 108 -4.41 -11.39 1.00
C ARG A 108 -5.72 -10.64 0.81
N ASP A 109 -6.49 -10.49 1.87
CA ASP A 109 -7.84 -9.92 1.86
C ASP A 109 -7.80 -8.41 2.02
N ILE A 110 -6.61 -7.83 2.21
CA ILE A 110 -6.39 -6.39 2.37
C ILE A 110 -5.46 -5.92 1.25
N VAL A 111 -5.84 -4.85 0.54
CA VAL A 111 -5.01 -4.20 -0.48
C VAL A 111 -4.67 -2.79 -0.02
N ILE A 112 -3.39 -2.47 0.21
CA ILE A 112 -2.96 -1.10 0.53
C ILE A 112 -2.65 -0.34 -0.76
N THR A 113 -3.55 0.58 -1.13
CA THR A 113 -3.43 1.47 -2.29
C THR A 113 -3.45 2.94 -1.84
N TYR A 114 -3.77 3.86 -2.75
CA TYR A 114 -3.87 5.30 -2.51
C TYR A 114 -5.22 5.82 -3.04
N GLU A 115 -5.83 6.80 -2.37
CA GLU A 115 -7.21 7.27 -2.61
C GLU A 115 -7.47 7.65 -4.09
N ARG A 116 -6.48 8.23 -4.79
CA ARG A 116 -6.57 8.57 -6.24
C ARG A 116 -6.75 7.37 -7.18
N HIS A 117 -6.46 6.15 -6.73
CA HIS A 117 -6.65 4.93 -7.51
C HIS A 117 -8.06 4.33 -7.32
N LEU A 118 -8.89 4.91 -6.44
CA LEU A 118 -10.31 4.54 -6.30
C LEU A 118 -11.21 5.33 -7.26
N THR A 119 -10.79 6.55 -7.64
CA THR A 119 -11.52 7.42 -8.58
C THR A 119 -11.19 7.12 -10.06
N GLN A 120 -10.51 6.01 -10.34
CA GLN A 120 -10.09 5.58 -11.68
C GLN A 120 -10.74 4.24 -12.03
N GLU A 121 -12.08 4.20 -11.93
CA GLU A 121 -12.85 3.12 -12.53
C GLU A 121 -12.61 3.08 -14.05
N PRO A 122 -12.40 1.88 -14.64
CA PRO A 122 -12.16 1.76 -16.07
C PRO A 122 -13.46 1.91 -16.85
N SER A 123 -13.87 3.16 -17.08
CA SER A 123 -14.94 3.51 -18.04
C SER A 123 -14.52 3.08 -19.45
N GLY A 124 -14.85 1.85 -19.82
CA GLY A 124 -14.46 1.26 -21.08
C GLY A 124 -15.28 1.78 -22.24
N GLU A 125 -14.76 2.77 -22.96
CA GLU A 125 -15.26 3.15 -24.28
C GLU A 125 -14.12 3.55 -25.21
N ASN A 126 -14.30 3.30 -26.52
CA ASN A 126 -13.21 3.36 -27.49
C ASN A 126 -12.96 4.79 -27.98
N SER A 127 -11.69 5.18 -28.09
CA SER A 127 -11.26 6.37 -28.84
C SER A 127 -9.91 6.10 -29.51
N SER A 128 -9.94 5.87 -30.81
CA SER A 128 -8.76 5.60 -31.63
C SER A 128 -7.83 6.82 -31.73
N PRO A 129 -6.50 6.62 -31.80
CA PRO A 129 -5.57 7.73 -32.00
C PRO A 129 -5.68 8.29 -33.44
N GLY A 130 -6.11 9.54 -33.56
CA GLY A 130 -5.98 10.33 -34.79
C GLY A 130 -4.53 10.82 -35.00
N PRO A 131 -4.01 10.91 -36.23
CA PRO A 131 -2.60 11.22 -36.47
C PRO A 131 -2.35 12.65 -37.01
N HIS A 132 -1.08 13.11 -36.96
CA HIS A 132 -0.56 14.42 -37.42
C HIS A 132 -1.01 15.66 -36.58
N GLU A 133 -0.28 16.78 -36.49
CA GLU A 133 0.94 17.23 -37.20
C GLU A 133 1.95 18.01 -36.29
N ARG A 134 2.63 19.06 -36.79
CA ARG A 134 3.79 19.76 -36.16
C ARG A 134 3.72 21.30 -36.37
N GLN A 135 4.64 22.18 -35.96
CA GLN A 135 5.93 22.21 -35.21
C GLN A 135 5.95 23.60 -34.47
N ASP A 136 6.91 24.14 -33.71
CA ASP A 136 8.34 23.92 -33.37
C ASP A 136 8.55 24.49 -31.91
N SER A 137 9.63 25.06 -31.35
CA SER A 137 11.00 25.47 -31.73
C SER A 137 11.96 25.36 -30.50
N ILE A 138 13.02 26.18 -30.37
CA ILE A 138 14.06 26.11 -29.30
C ILE A 138 14.55 27.51 -28.90
N SER A 139 14.84 27.79 -27.61
CA SER A 139 16.05 28.49 -27.08
C SER A 139 15.89 29.00 -25.61
N PRO A 140 16.99 29.30 -24.86
CA PRO A 140 17.11 28.79 -23.49
C PRO A 140 17.25 29.85 -22.37
N GLY A 141 17.01 29.41 -21.13
CA GLY A 141 17.31 30.17 -19.90
C GLY A 141 17.64 29.25 -18.73
N LEU A 142 18.80 29.44 -18.11
CA LEU A 142 19.29 28.60 -17.01
C LEU A 142 19.06 29.30 -15.66
N SER A 143 18.19 28.73 -14.82
CA SER A 143 18.09 29.08 -13.39
C SER A 143 18.04 27.80 -12.55
N SER A 144 18.98 27.68 -11.62
CA SER A 144 19.24 26.45 -10.88
C SER A 144 18.39 26.32 -9.61
N ASP A 145 17.11 25.99 -9.76
CA ASP A 145 16.30 25.44 -8.66
C ASP A 145 15.51 24.23 -9.17
N ASN A 146 16.23 23.12 -9.40
CA ASN A 146 15.61 21.85 -9.74
C ASN A 146 15.15 21.11 -8.46
N SER A 147 14.37 21.81 -7.63
CA SER A 147 13.52 21.21 -6.63
C SER A 147 12.45 20.38 -7.35
N ILE A 148 12.81 19.14 -7.71
CA ILE A 148 11.88 18.11 -8.21
C ILE A 148 10.95 17.74 -7.05
N HIS A 149 10.00 18.62 -6.76
CA HIS A 149 8.82 18.32 -5.95
C HIS A 149 8.06 17.22 -6.67
N PRO A 150 8.07 15.97 -6.16
CA PRO A 150 7.47 14.89 -6.90
C PRO A 150 5.95 15.08 -6.80
N ALA A 151 5.26 15.21 -7.92
CA ALA A 151 3.78 15.20 -8.01
C ALA A 151 3.13 13.87 -7.57
N PHE A 152 3.91 13.03 -6.89
CA PHE A 152 3.54 11.85 -6.12
C PHE A 152 3.11 12.21 -4.69
N GLN A 153 3.33 13.44 -4.22
CA GLN A 153 2.73 13.98 -2.99
C GLN A 153 1.22 14.24 -3.18
N SER A 154 0.33 13.63 -2.41
CA SER A 154 0.20 12.19 -2.16
C SER A 154 -1.23 11.95 -1.66
N SER A 155 -2.13 11.48 -2.52
CA SER A 155 -3.47 11.08 -2.07
C SER A 155 -3.33 10.02 -0.97
N PRO A 156 -3.99 10.15 0.20
CA PRO A 156 -3.78 9.30 1.36
C PRO A 156 -3.73 7.79 1.06
N PRO A 157 -2.88 7.01 1.75
CA PRO A 157 -2.92 5.56 1.64
C PRO A 157 -4.22 5.03 2.26
N VAL A 158 -4.82 4.06 1.59
CA VAL A 158 -6.10 3.44 1.97
C VAL A 158 -5.97 1.93 1.92
N ALA A 159 -6.61 1.25 2.86
CA ALA A 159 -6.80 -0.18 2.82
C ALA A 159 -8.17 -0.48 2.22
N ILE A 160 -8.20 -1.31 1.17
CA ILE A 160 -9.42 -1.97 0.73
C ILE A 160 -9.43 -3.36 1.38
N ILE A 161 -10.33 -3.56 2.33
CA ILE A 161 -10.69 -4.88 2.84
C ILE A 161 -11.60 -5.49 1.78
N LYS A 162 -11.17 -6.59 1.18
CA LYS A 162 -11.92 -7.30 0.15
C LYS A 162 -13.22 -7.85 0.73
N GLY A 163 -14.28 -7.81 -0.07
CA GLY A 163 -15.50 -8.56 0.20
C GLY A 163 -15.31 -10.08 0.20
N ASP A 164 -16.37 -10.78 0.56
CA ASP A 164 -16.58 -12.22 0.36
C ASP A 164 -18.03 -12.45 -0.11
N ASP A 165 -18.50 -13.69 -0.20
CA ASP A 165 -19.86 -14.01 -0.66
C ASP A 165 -20.99 -13.39 0.22
N THR A 166 -20.63 -12.77 1.36
CA THR A 166 -21.55 -12.15 2.33
C THR A 166 -21.23 -10.69 2.68
N HIS A 167 -20.13 -10.11 2.17
CA HIS A 167 -19.70 -8.74 2.49
C HIS A 167 -19.19 -8.02 1.24
N GLU A 168 -19.49 -6.71 1.10
CA GLU A 168 -18.88 -5.86 0.08
C GLU A 168 -17.43 -5.47 0.40
N ASP A 169 -16.75 -4.80 -0.54
CA ASP A 169 -15.44 -4.17 -0.31
C ASP A 169 -15.55 -3.02 0.71
N VAL A 170 -14.87 -3.14 1.85
CA VAL A 170 -14.85 -2.09 2.89
C VAL A 170 -13.59 -1.24 2.79
N TYR A 171 -13.77 0.08 2.78
CA TYR A 171 -12.70 1.06 2.66
C TYR A 171 -12.28 1.62 4.03
N ALA A 172 -10.99 1.57 4.32
CA ALA A 172 -10.40 2.08 5.56
C ALA A 172 -9.28 3.09 5.28
N ARG A 173 -9.25 4.19 6.04
CA ARG A 173 -8.20 5.20 5.96
C ARG A 173 -6.98 4.74 6.75
N VAL A 174 -5.80 4.88 6.16
CA VAL A 174 -4.54 4.42 6.77
C VAL A 174 -3.56 5.59 6.85
N SER A 175 -2.76 5.62 7.91
CA SER A 175 -1.52 6.36 7.98
C SER A 175 -0.35 5.40 8.15
N ILE A 176 0.77 5.65 7.49
CA ILE A 176 1.99 4.84 7.54
C ILE A 176 3.19 5.78 7.65
N SER A 177 4.05 5.54 8.64
CA SER A 177 5.31 6.27 8.86
C SER A 177 6.43 5.31 9.28
N HIS A 178 7.65 5.83 9.41
CA HIS A 178 8.81 5.10 9.94
C HIS A 178 9.83 6.07 10.52
N ASP A 179 10.64 5.61 11.46
CA ASP A 179 11.80 6.35 12.01
C ASP A 179 13.14 5.90 11.39
N GLY A 180 13.20 4.66 10.88
CA GLY A 180 14.38 4.02 10.31
C GLY A 180 14.61 2.61 10.87
N ASP A 181 14.21 2.38 12.13
CA ASP A 181 14.26 1.09 12.83
C ASP A 181 12.89 0.38 12.82
N TYR A 182 11.81 1.15 12.84
CA TYR A 182 10.42 0.71 12.90
C TYR A 182 9.57 1.42 11.83
N ALA A 183 8.56 0.70 11.33
CA ALA A 183 7.43 1.28 10.61
C ALA A 183 6.20 1.26 11.53
N LEU A 184 5.48 2.37 11.61
CA LEU A 184 4.25 2.54 12.37
C LEU A 184 3.08 2.66 11.40
N ALA A 185 1.94 2.07 11.74
CA ALA A 185 0.69 2.32 11.03
C ALA A 185 -0.51 2.48 11.97
N MET A 186 -1.47 3.28 11.51
CA MET A 186 -2.79 3.46 12.13
C MET A 186 -3.86 3.30 11.04
N CYS A 187 -4.95 2.61 11.36
CA CYS A 187 -6.07 2.36 10.47
C CYS A 187 -7.38 2.79 11.15
N MET A 188 -8.30 3.39 10.39
CA MET A 188 -9.66 3.74 10.81
C MET A 188 -10.66 3.30 9.74
N VAL A 189 -11.75 2.65 10.15
CA VAL A 189 -12.77 2.07 9.27
C VAL A 189 -14.18 2.32 9.82
N SER A 190 -15.17 2.56 8.96
CA SER A 190 -16.58 2.54 9.40
C SER A 190 -17.05 1.09 9.49
N LEU A 191 -17.69 0.74 10.61
CA LEU A 191 -18.25 -0.59 10.86
C LEU A 191 -19.79 -0.57 10.70
N GLU A 192 -20.29 0.25 9.77
CA GLU A 192 -21.70 0.32 9.42
C GLU A 192 -22.20 -1.05 8.93
N ASP A 193 -23.15 -1.61 9.67
CA ASP A 193 -23.88 -2.81 9.27
C ASP A 193 -24.95 -2.41 8.24
N PRO A 194 -24.92 -2.94 7.00
CA PRO A 194 -25.92 -2.62 5.97
C PRO A 194 -27.34 -3.02 6.40
N ALA A 195 -27.51 -3.97 7.32
CA ALA A 195 -28.81 -4.33 7.90
C ALA A 195 -29.35 -3.29 8.90
N SER A 196 -28.61 -2.21 9.19
CA SER A 196 -29.01 -1.14 10.13
C SER A 196 -29.66 0.09 9.49
N LEU A 197 -29.84 0.07 8.16
CA LEU A 197 -30.70 1.00 7.42
C LEU A 197 -32.17 0.65 7.71
N PRO A 198 -33.00 1.60 8.19
CA PRO A 198 -34.43 1.35 8.35
C PRO A 198 -35.10 1.28 6.97
N ASP A 199 -35.98 0.29 6.77
CA ASP A 199 -36.79 0.15 5.54
C ASP A 199 -37.57 1.43 5.25
N SER A 200 -37.17 2.15 4.22
CA SER A 200 -37.85 3.38 3.74
C SER A 200 -39.23 3.11 3.13
N ASN A 201 -39.60 1.83 2.96
CA ASN A 201 -40.90 1.39 2.49
C ASN A 201 -41.93 1.14 3.62
N ALA A 202 -41.55 1.31 4.89
CA ALA A 202 -42.49 1.25 6.02
C ALA A 202 -43.36 2.52 6.10
N SER A 203 -44.24 2.70 5.12
CA SER A 203 -45.33 3.69 5.15
C SER A 203 -46.39 3.28 6.20
N PRO A 204 -47.06 4.25 6.85
CA PRO A 204 -48.08 4.00 7.89
C PRO A 204 -49.44 3.56 7.32
#